data_AF-A0A395YLJ7-F1
#
_entry.id   AF-A0A395YLJ7-F1
#
_cell.length_a   1.000
_cell.length_b   1.000
_cell.length_c   1.000
_cell.angle_alpha   90.00
_cell.angle_beta   90.00
_cell.angle_gamma   90.00
#
_symmetry.space_group_name_H-M   'P 1'
#
loop_
_entity.id
_entity.type
_entity.pdbx_description
1 polymer ?
#
loop_
_entity_poly.entity_id
_entity_poly.type
_entity_poly.pdbx_seq_one_letter_code
_entity_poly.pdbx_strand_id
1 'polypeptide(L)' 'MTGTPAGMGFLDIPAVEKRLRQEARQDYSSILELWMAPEPDVEATLAKEDRWVRESIAYLKNML' A
#
# COMPACT_ATOMS: atom_id res chain seq x y z
N MET A 1 -6.92 -15.43 -0.58
CA MET A 1 -6.89 -14.05 -1.10
C MET A 1 -5.45 -13.59 -1.12
N THR A 2 -5.01 -12.88 -2.16
CA THR A 2 -3.68 -12.27 -2.25
C THR A 2 -3.81 -10.74 -2.21
N GLY A 3 -2.78 -10.03 -1.76
CA GLY A 3 -2.76 -8.56 -1.78
C GLY A 3 -2.71 -7.98 -3.20
N THR A 4 -2.81 -6.67 -3.30
CA THR A 4 -2.56 -5.85 -4.50
C THR A 4 -1.84 -4.56 -4.08
N PRO A 5 -1.26 -3.78 -5.01
CA PRO A 5 -0.73 -2.46 -4.70
C PRO A 5 -1.76 -1.56 -4.02
N ALA A 6 -1.30 -0.63 -3.18
CA ALA A 6 -2.17 0.35 -2.54
C ALA A 6 -2.99 1.13 -3.59
N GLY A 7 -4.28 1.30 -3.35
CA GLY A 7 -5.21 1.95 -4.29
C GLY A 7 -5.80 1.04 -5.37
N MET A 8 -5.31 -0.19 -5.52
CA MET A 8 -5.81 -1.19 -6.49
C MET A 8 -6.59 -2.33 -5.82
N GLY A 9 -6.91 -2.19 -4.53
CA GLY A 9 -7.66 -3.17 -3.75
C GLY A 9 -9.04 -2.67 -3.36
N PHE A 10 -9.67 -3.37 -2.41
CA PHE A 10 -11.01 -3.01 -1.92
C PHE A 10 -11.00 -2.01 -0.75
N LEU A 11 -9.83 -1.71 -0.18
CA LEU A 11 -9.72 -0.77 0.92
C LEU A 11 -9.85 0.66 0.42
N ASP A 12 -10.84 1.39 0.93
CA ASP A 12 -11.00 2.83 0.70
C ASP A 12 -10.00 3.62 1.57
N ILE A 13 -8.76 3.70 1.08
CA ILE A 13 -7.68 4.38 1.79
C ILE A 13 -7.98 5.88 1.98
N PRO A 14 -8.53 6.62 0.99
CA PRO A 14 -8.93 8.02 1.20
C PRO A 14 -9.92 8.22 2.35
N ALA A 15 -10.92 7.34 2.49
CA ALA A 15 -11.86 7.43 3.60
C ALA A 15 -11.19 7.18 4.96
N VAL A 16 -10.26 6.22 5.02
CA VAL A 16 -9.48 5.92 6.24
C VAL A 16 -8.61 7.11 6.63
N GLU A 17 -7.85 7.67 5.68
CA GLU A 17 -7.00 8.84 5.92
C GLU A 17 -7.83 10.03 6.42
N LYS A 18 -8.96 10.32 5.74
CA LYS A 18 -9.81 11.45 6.10
C LYS A 18 -10.28 11.34 7.54
N ARG A 19 -10.64 10.13 7.96
CA ARG A 19 -11.07 9.86 9.33
C ARG A 19 -9.92 10.01 10.31
N LEU A 20 -8.72 9.51 9.98
CA LEU A 20 -7.53 9.67 10.83
C LEU A 20 -7.16 11.14 11.01
N ARG A 21 -7.20 11.97 9.95
CA ARG A 21 -6.96 13.42 10.09
C ARG A 21 -7.95 14.12 11.03
N GLN A 22 -9.17 13.62 11.12
CA GLN A 22 -10.23 14.22 11.96
C GLN A 22 -10.22 13.70 13.39
N GLU A 23 -9.91 12.42 13.58
CA GLU A 23 -10.14 11.71 14.84
C GLU A 23 -8.86 11.31 15.58
N ALA A 24 -7.68 11.37 14.93
CA ALA A 24 -6.42 11.03 15.59
C ALA A 24 -6.11 12.00 16.73
N ARG A 25 -5.70 11.45 17.88
CA ARG A 25 -5.34 12.25 19.06
C ARG A 25 -4.03 13.03 18.91
N GLN A 26 -3.17 12.58 18.01
CA GLN A 26 -1.85 13.12 17.73
C GLN A 26 -1.43 12.76 16.29
N ASP A 27 -0.33 13.33 15.83
CA ASP A 27 0.27 13.00 14.54
C ASP A 27 0.62 11.51 14.46
N TYR A 28 0.53 10.96 13.26
CA TYR A 28 0.72 9.53 13.00
C TYR A 28 1.65 9.28 11.82
N SER A 29 2.27 8.11 11.85
CA SER A 29 3.05 7.57 10.72
C SER A 29 2.23 6.54 9.96
N SER A 30 2.60 6.32 8.70
CA SER A 30 2.02 5.26 7.87
C SER A 30 3.12 4.31 7.39
N ILE A 31 2.89 3.01 7.54
CA ILE A 31 3.81 1.95 7.11
C ILE A 31 3.10 1.14 6.02
N LEU A 32 3.77 0.94 4.89
CA LEU A 32 3.27 0.09 3.81
C LEU A 32 3.83 -1.33 3.99
N GLU A 33 2.92 -2.30 4.16
CA GLU A 33 3.25 -3.72 4.15
C GLU A 33 2.53 -4.41 2.98
N LEU A 34 3.27 -5.20 2.20
CA LEU A 34 2.75 -5.91 1.04
C LEU A 34 2.89 -7.41 1.24
N TRP A 35 1.78 -8.13 1.07
CA TRP A 35 1.72 -9.58 1.16
C TRP A 35 1.35 -10.16 -0.20
N MET A 36 2.37 -10.51 -0.98
CA MET A 36 2.20 -11.10 -2.30
C MET A 36 2.40 -12.61 -2.29
N ALA A 37 1.68 -13.29 -3.19
CA ALA A 37 2.03 -14.67 -3.52
C ALA A 37 3.40 -14.67 -4.23
N PRO A 38 4.24 -15.69 -3.96
CA PRO A 38 5.50 -15.87 -4.67
C PRO A 38 5.24 -16.10 -6.16
N GLU A 39 6.18 -15.67 -6.98
CA GLU A 39 6.19 -15.95 -8.41
C GLU A 39 6.96 -17.26 -8.69
N PRO A 40 6.95 -17.79 -9.94
CA PRO A 40 7.61 -19.06 -10.27
C PRO A 40 9.10 -19.12 -9.91
N ASP A 41 9.77 -17.96 -9.83
CA ASP A 41 11.16 -17.81 -9.43
C ASP A 41 11.38 -16.56 -8.55
N VAL A 42 12.57 -16.50 -7.95
CA VAL A 42 12.93 -15.45 -6.99
C VAL A 42 13.04 -14.10 -7.70
N GLU A 43 13.63 -14.07 -8.88
CA GLU A 43 13.84 -12.88 -9.69
C GLU A 43 12.50 -12.23 -10.06
N ALA A 44 11.52 -13.02 -10.47
CA ALA A 44 10.16 -12.57 -10.75
C ALA A 44 9.46 -12.06 -9.49
N THR A 45 9.67 -12.70 -8.34
CA THR A 45 9.12 -12.26 -7.06
C THR A 45 9.70 -10.88 -6.69
N LEU A 46 11.02 -10.72 -6.75
CA LEU A 46 11.69 -9.44 -6.46
C LEU A 46 11.27 -8.34 -7.42
N ALA A 47 11.13 -8.64 -8.72
CA ALA A 47 10.66 -7.67 -9.71
C ALA A 47 9.21 -7.22 -9.44
N LYS A 48 8.35 -8.15 -9.00
CA LYS A 48 6.98 -7.84 -8.59
C LYS A 48 6.95 -7.00 -7.32
N GLU A 49 7.79 -7.33 -6.33
CA GLU A 49 7.92 -6.56 -5.08
C GLU A 49 8.31 -5.10 -5.36
N ASP A 50 9.39 -4.87 -6.14
CA ASP A 50 9.85 -3.52 -6.48
C ASP A 50 8.76 -2.73 -7.23
N ARG A 51 8.11 -3.35 -8.22
CA ARG A 51 7.00 -2.71 -8.95
C ARG A 51 5.85 -2.31 -8.01
N TRP A 52 5.39 -3.24 -7.16
CA TRP A 52 4.27 -2.98 -6.27
C TRP A 52 4.58 -1.89 -5.24
N VAL A 53 5.81 -1.85 -4.73
CA VAL A 53 6.27 -0.78 -3.83
C VAL A 53 6.22 0.56 -4.55
N ARG A 54 6.78 0.66 -5.77
CA ARG A 54 6.80 1.92 -6.53
C ARG A 54 5.40 2.44 -6.83
N GLU A 55 4.52 1.57 -7.31
CA GLU A 55 3.12 1.92 -7.60
C GLU A 55 2.37 2.37 -6.34
N SER A 56 2.51 1.61 -5.26
CA SER A 56 1.86 1.93 -3.98
C SER A 56 2.35 3.26 -3.42
N ILE A 57 3.67 3.51 -3.44
CA ILE A 57 4.25 4.77 -2.94
C ILE A 57 3.84 5.95 -3.81
N ALA A 58 3.80 5.81 -5.14
CA ALA A 58 3.34 6.87 -6.03
C ALA A 58 1.87 7.24 -5.73
N TYR A 59 1.01 6.26 -5.50
CA TYR A 59 -0.37 6.49 -5.09
C TYR A 59 -0.46 7.16 -3.72
N LEU A 60 0.21 6.60 -2.70
CA LEU A 60 0.12 7.08 -1.32
C LEU A 60 0.69 8.49 -1.14
N LYS A 61 1.80 8.84 -1.81
CA LYS A 61 2.40 10.18 -1.72
C LYS A 61 1.55 11.30 -2.32
N ASN A 62 0.64 10.96 -3.23
CA ASN A 62 -0.30 11.94 -3.79
C ASN A 62 -1.50 12.20 -2.86
N MET A 63 -1.66 11.40 -1.81
CA MET A 63 -2.86 11.38 -0.98
C MET A 63 -2.58 11.67 0.50
N LEU A 64 -1.47 11.14 1.06
CA LEU A 64 -1.07 11.31 2.47
C LEU A 64 -0.38 12.66 2.73
#